data_AF-A0A3B9IJD7-F1
#
_entry.id   AF-A0A3B9IJD7-F1
#
_cell.length_a   1.000
_cell.length_b   1.000
_cell.length_c   1.000
_cell.angle_alpha   90.00
_cell.angle_beta   90.00
_cell.angle_gamma   90.00
#
_symmetry.space_group_name_H-M   'P 1'
#
loop_
_entity.id
_entity.type
_entity.pdbx_description
1 polymer ?
#
loop_
_entity_poly.entity_id
_entity_poly.type
_entity_poly.pdbx_seq_one_letter_code
_entity_poly.pdbx_strand_id
1 'polypeptide(L)'
;TADRDGARATLEALSGRRHELISAAVVTIDGARVWHAIGRARLTMRPLSPAFIDQYLDRAGEAVLGSVGAYQLEGLGAQLFSKVEGDYFTILGLPLIELLDFLRLRGVIPS
;
A
#
# COMPACT_ATOMS: atom_id res chain seq x y z
N THR A 1 -9.34 -4.65 9.95
CA THR A 1 -9.02 -3.57 10.90
C THR A 1 -10.26 -2.69 11.06
N ALA A 2 -11.26 -3.11 11.82
CA ALA A 2 -12.48 -2.30 11.99
C ALA A 2 -12.36 -1.30 13.17
N ASP A 3 -11.43 -1.57 14.08
CA ASP A 3 -11.20 -0.82 15.31
C ASP A 3 -9.70 -0.82 15.68
N ARG A 4 -9.38 -0.12 16.77
CA ARG A 4 -8.01 0.05 17.27
C ARG A 4 -7.36 -1.28 17.64
N ASP A 5 -8.08 -2.18 18.29
CA ASP A 5 -7.53 -3.47 18.72
C ASP A 5 -7.24 -4.36 17.51
N GLY A 6 -8.09 -4.33 16.48
CA GLY A 6 -7.81 -4.97 15.21
C GLY A 6 -6.61 -4.36 14.48
N ALA A 7 -6.42 -3.04 14.57
CA ALA A 7 -5.23 -2.37 14.02
C ALA A 7 -3.94 -2.79 14.74
N ARG A 8 -3.96 -2.83 16.08
CA ARG A 8 -2.87 -3.37 16.90
C ARG A 8 -2.52 -4.80 16.50
N ALA A 9 -3.51 -5.70 16.48
CA ALA A 9 -3.29 -7.11 16.16
C ALA A 9 -2.68 -7.28 14.76
N THR A 10 -3.07 -6.42 13.82
CA THR A 10 -2.48 -6.40 12.46
C THR A 10 -1.01 -5.98 12.50
N LEU A 11 -0.67 -4.91 13.22
CA LEU A 11 0.72 -4.46 13.35
C LEU A 11 1.60 -5.48 14.09
N GLU A 12 1.08 -6.14 15.11
CA GLU A 12 1.77 -7.24 15.80
C GLU A 12 2.02 -8.44 14.88
N ALA A 13 1.04 -8.80 14.04
CA ALA A 13 1.18 -9.89 13.08
C ALA A 13 2.21 -9.58 11.99
N LEU A 14 2.36 -8.32 11.60
CA LEU A 14 3.32 -7.88 10.57
C LEU A 14 4.70 -7.54 11.14
N SER A 15 4.80 -7.24 12.44
CA SER A 15 6.02 -6.87 13.16
C SER A 15 7.17 -7.86 12.88
N GLY A 16 8.31 -7.32 12.43
CA GLY A 16 9.52 -8.08 12.09
C GLY A 16 9.39 -8.99 10.86
N ARG A 17 8.30 -8.90 10.09
CA ARG A 17 8.05 -9.75 8.92
C ARG A 17 8.08 -8.94 7.63
N ARG A 18 8.18 -9.69 6.53
CA ARG A 18 7.98 -9.17 5.18
C ARG A 18 6.58 -9.55 4.69
N HIS A 19 5.92 -8.61 4.05
CA HIS A 19 4.65 -8.83 3.35
C HIS A 19 4.66 -8.13 1.98
N GLU A 20 3.68 -8.48 1.15
CA GLU A 20 3.50 -7.92 -0.18
C GLU A 20 2.23 -7.08 -0.24
N LEU A 21 2.33 -5.91 -0.89
CA LEU A 21 1.20 -5.19 -1.42
C LEU A 21 1.13 -5.43 -2.92
N ILE A 22 -0.04 -5.86 -3.37
CA ILE A 22 -0.31 -6.13 -4.78
C ILE A 22 -1.45 -5.21 -5.19
N SER A 23 -1.19 -4.38 -6.19
CA SER A 23 -2.22 -3.57 -6.84
C SER A 23 -2.31 -3.96 -8.30
N ALA A 24 -3.52 -3.93 -8.85
CA ALA A 24 -3.76 -4.19 -10.25
C ALA A 24 -4.67 -3.13 -10.85
N ALA A 25 -4.40 -2.76 -12.10
CA ALA A 25 -5.26 -1.91 -12.90
C ALA A 25 -5.64 -2.67 -14.16
N VAL A 26 -6.88 -2.48 -14.63
CA VAL A 26 -7.42 -3.09 -15.84
C VAL A 26 -8.14 -2.02 -16.63
N VAL A 27 -7.86 -1.94 -17.94
CA VAL A 27 -8.63 -1.09 -18.85
C VAL A 27 -9.46 -1.98 -19.77
N THR A 28 -10.74 -1.65 -19.87
CA THR A 28 -11.70 -2.29 -20.77
C THR A 28 -12.22 -1.30 -21.81
N ILE A 29 -12.49 -1.78 -23.02
CA ILE A 29 -13.16 -1.04 -24.10
C ILE A 29 -14.25 -1.97 -24.62
N ASP A 30 -15.48 -1.48 -24.70
CA ASP A 30 -16.66 -2.24 -25.15
C ASP A 30 -16.81 -3.59 -24.42
N GLY A 31 -16.52 -3.60 -23.11
CA GLY A 31 -16.59 -4.78 -22.26
C GLY A 31 -15.42 -5.76 -22.41
N ALA A 32 -14.49 -5.54 -23.36
CA ALA A 32 -13.31 -6.37 -23.54
C ALA A 32 -12.10 -5.78 -22.81
N ARG A 33 -11.34 -6.60 -22.09
CA ARG A 33 -10.06 -6.20 -21.50
C ARG A 33 -9.03 -5.93 -22.59
N VAL A 34 -8.55 -4.69 -22.67
CA VAL A 34 -7.53 -4.28 -23.65
C VAL A 34 -6.14 -4.13 -23.02
N TRP A 35 -6.07 -3.96 -21.70
CA TRP A 35 -4.82 -3.83 -20.98
C TRP A 35 -5.01 -4.17 -19.50
N HIS A 36 -3.95 -4.63 -18.86
CA HIS A 36 -3.86 -4.70 -17.41
C HIS A 36 -2.41 -4.60 -16.96
N ALA A 37 -2.20 -4.16 -15.73
CA ALA A 37 -0.92 -4.25 -15.02
C ALA A 37 -1.15 -4.77 -13.60
N ILE A 38 -0.14 -5.46 -13.08
CA ILE A 38 -0.09 -5.94 -11.69
C ILE A 38 1.21 -5.42 -11.08
N GLY A 39 1.09 -4.39 -10.26
CA GLY A 39 2.17 -3.89 -9.43
C GLY A 39 2.37 -4.79 -8.21
N ARG A 40 3.64 -4.99 -7.82
CA ARG A 40 4.00 -5.71 -6.59
C ARG A 40 5.04 -4.91 -5.81
N ALA A 41 4.78 -4.68 -4.54
CA ALA A 41 5.72 -4.09 -3.61
C ALA A 41 5.92 -4.99 -2.40
N ARG A 42 7.18 -5.13 -1.95
CA ARG A 42 7.57 -5.86 -0.75
C ARG A 42 7.93 -4.87 0.34
N LEU A 43 7.31 -5.02 1.50
CA LEU A 43 7.58 -4.20 2.66
C LEU A 43 8.09 -5.11 3.78
N THR A 44 9.20 -4.72 4.39
CA THR A 44 9.75 -5.39 5.58
C THR A 44 9.55 -4.48 6.77
N MET A 45 8.69 -4.89 7.71
CA MET A 45 8.51 -4.18 8.96
C MET A 45 9.67 -4.46 9.92
N ARG A 46 10.01 -3.44 10.69
CA ARG A 46 10.91 -3.58 11.84
C ARG A 46 10.24 -4.45 12.90
N PRO A 47 11.01 -5.09 13.79
CA PRO A 47 10.46 -5.57 15.06
C PRO A 47 9.90 -4.36 15.83
N LEU A 48 8.60 -4.37 16.09
CA LEU A 48 7.87 -3.33 16.80
C LEU A 48 7.64 -3.78 18.25
N SER A 49 7.93 -2.90 19.20
CA SER A 49 7.55 -3.14 20.61
C SER A 49 6.07 -2.78 20.83
N PRO A 50 5.41 -3.38 21.84
CA PRO A 50 4.03 -3.00 22.17
C PRO A 50 3.87 -1.50 22.40
N ALA A 51 4.76 -0.89 23.19
CA ALA A 51 4.71 0.56 23.46
C ALA A 51 4.83 1.42 22.20
N PHE A 52 5.61 0.98 21.21
CA PHE A 52 5.74 1.68 19.94
C PHE A 52 4.46 1.56 19.10
N ILE A 53 3.84 0.38 19.06
CA ILE A 53 2.55 0.17 18.36
C ILE A 53 1.48 1.10 18.93
N ASP A 54 1.39 1.21 20.26
CA ASP A 54 0.41 2.08 20.95
C ASP A 54 0.61 3.54 20.55
N GLN A 55 1.84 4.02 20.68
CA GLN A 55 2.20 5.39 20.38
C GLN A 55 1.98 5.71 18.90
N TYR A 56 2.28 4.77 18.01
CA TYR A 56 2.02 4.92 16.59
C TYR A 56 0.52 5.05 16.32
N LEU A 57 -0.31 4.15 16.85
CA LEU A 57 -1.75 4.17 16.63
C LEU A 57 -2.40 5.42 17.24
N ASP A 58 -1.92 5.90 18.39
CA ASP A 58 -2.39 7.16 19.01
C ASP A 58 -2.13 8.37 18.12
N ARG A 59 -0.96 8.43 17.51
CA ARG A 59 -0.56 9.54 16.63
C ARG A 59 -1.19 9.44 15.24
N ALA A 60 -1.38 8.23 14.73
CA ALA A 60 -1.97 8.00 13.41
C ALA A 60 -3.49 8.20 13.41
N GLY A 61 -4.15 7.98 14.55
CA GLY A 61 -5.58 8.20 14.74
C GLY A 61 -6.45 7.25 13.91
N GLU A 62 -7.67 7.67 13.60
CA GLU A 62 -8.66 6.81 12.93
C GLU A 62 -8.32 6.51 11.45
N ALA A 63 -7.47 7.33 10.82
CA ALA A 63 -7.12 7.19 9.40
C ALA A 63 -6.49 5.82 9.08
N VAL A 64 -5.69 5.27 9.99
CA VAL A 64 -5.07 3.95 9.80
C VAL A 64 -6.05 2.80 9.94
N LEU A 65 -7.22 3.00 10.56
CA LEU A 65 -8.23 1.95 10.70
C LEU A 65 -8.82 1.59 9.33
N GLY A 66 -9.03 2.59 8.47
CA GLY A 66 -9.46 2.38 7.08
C GLY A 66 -8.36 1.89 6.13
N SER A 67 -7.11 1.81 6.59
CA SER A 67 -5.97 1.43 5.76
C SER A 67 -5.71 -0.07 5.81
N VAL A 68 -5.44 -0.68 4.64
CA VAL A 68 -5.02 -2.08 4.58
C VAL A 68 -3.67 -2.22 5.29
N GLY A 69 -3.62 -3.10 6.30
CA GLY A 69 -2.41 -3.31 7.10
C GLY A 69 -2.25 -2.37 8.30
N ALA A 70 -3.21 -1.49 8.58
CA ALA A 70 -3.13 -0.51 9.68
C ALA A 70 -1.97 0.50 9.57
N TYR A 71 -1.53 0.80 8.35
CA TYR A 71 -0.51 1.82 8.11
C TYR A 71 -0.70 2.61 6.82
N GLN A 72 -0.07 3.79 6.79
CA GLN A 72 0.00 4.69 5.65
C GLN A 72 1.48 5.00 5.38
N LEU A 73 2.04 4.42 4.32
CA LEU A 73 3.48 4.53 4.03
C LEU A 73 3.87 5.97 3.68
N GLU A 74 2.97 6.71 3.04
CA GLU A 74 3.08 8.11 2.64
C GLU A 74 3.13 9.10 3.81
N GLY A 75 2.81 8.65 5.01
CA GLY A 75 2.74 9.48 6.20
C GLY A 75 3.52 8.89 7.37
N LEU A 76 2.89 8.91 8.55
CA LEU A 76 3.52 8.46 9.80
C LEU A 76 3.96 6.98 9.74
N GLY A 77 3.36 6.16 8.87
CA GLY A 77 3.68 4.74 8.74
C GLY A 77 5.06 4.44 8.16
N ALA A 78 5.75 5.40 7.52
CA ALA A 78 7.08 5.19 6.97
C ALA A 78 8.09 4.63 7.99
N GLN A 79 7.99 5.05 9.25
CA GLN A 79 8.87 4.59 10.34
C GLN A 79 8.72 3.10 10.69
N LEU A 80 7.59 2.47 10.34
CA LEU A 80 7.33 1.05 10.64
C LEU A 80 8.27 0.11 9.86
N PHE A 81 8.86 0.59 8.77
CA PHE A 81 9.55 -0.23 7.78
C PHE A 81 11.08 -0.08 7.86
N SER A 82 11.77 -1.21 7.74
CA SER A 82 13.23 -1.26 7.58
C SER A 82 13.64 -1.26 6.11
N LYS A 83 12.77 -1.77 5.23
CA LYS A 83 13.01 -1.86 3.80
C LYS A 83 11.70 -1.82 3.03
N VAL A 84 11.70 -1.10 1.92
CA VAL A 84 10.61 -1.06 0.93
C VAL A 84 11.23 -1.34 -0.43
N GLU A 85 10.64 -2.27 -1.17
CA GLU A 85 11.08 -2.68 -2.50
C GLU A 85 9.89 -2.72 -3.45
N GLY A 86 10.07 -2.23 -4.67
CA GLY A 86 9.01 -2.12 -5.66
C GLY A 86 8.55 -0.67 -5.83
N ASP A 87 7.41 -0.50 -6.49
CA ASP A 87 6.91 0.79 -6.91
C ASP A 87 6.08 1.48 -5.81
N TYR A 88 6.30 2.78 -5.63
CA TYR A 88 5.62 3.59 -4.62
C TYR A 88 4.13 3.74 -4.92
N PHE A 89 3.75 3.93 -6.19
CA PHE A 89 2.35 4.08 -6.55
C PHE A 89 1.55 2.79 -6.37
N THR A 90 2.18 1.65 -6.60
CA THR A 90 1.63 0.33 -6.26
C THR A 90 1.27 0.25 -4.78
N ILE A 91 2.13 0.78 -3.90
CA ILE A 91 1.85 0.82 -2.45
C ILE A 91 0.66 1.74 -2.14
N LEU A 92 0.53 2.86 -2.87
CA LEU A 92 -0.63 3.74 -2.78
C LEU A 92 -1.88 3.18 -3.46
N GLY A 93 -1.80 1.98 -4.05
CA GLY A 93 -2.95 1.25 -4.54
C GLY A 93 -3.15 1.30 -6.05
N LEU A 94 -2.23 1.85 -6.85
CA LEU A 94 -2.36 1.87 -8.31
C LEU A 94 -1.00 1.72 -9.01
N PRO A 95 -0.81 0.78 -9.97
CA PRO A 95 0.36 0.77 -10.86
C PRO A 95 0.29 1.96 -11.84
N LEU A 96 0.52 3.16 -11.30
CA LEU A 96 0.20 4.43 -11.95
C LEU A 96 1.12 4.69 -13.13
N ILE A 97 2.41 4.37 -13.01
CA ILE A 97 3.38 4.60 -14.09
C ILE A 97 3.00 3.78 -15.31
N GLU A 98 2.73 2.49 -15.13
CA GLU A 98 2.32 1.59 -16.22
C GLU A 98 0.98 2.00 -16.83
N LEU A 99 0.04 2.48 -16.01
CA LEU A 99 -1.24 3.00 -16.50
C LEU A 99 -1.03 4.26 -17.36
N LEU A 100 -0.23 5.22 -16.88
CA LEU A 100 0.04 6.45 -17.63
C LEU A 100 0.75 6.15 -18.95
N ASP A 101 1.69 5.20 -18.96
CA ASP A 101 2.37 4.77 -20.18
C ASP A 101 1.39 4.15 -21.19
N PHE A 102 0.47 3.31 -20.72
CA PHE A 102 -0.60 2.78 -21.56
C PHE A 102 -1.48 3.89 -22.13
N LEU A 103 -1.88 4.87 -21.31
CA LEU A 103 -2.72 5.99 -21.76
C LEU A 103 -2.00 6.87 -22.79
N ARG A 104 -0.69 7.11 -22.64
CA ARG A 104 0.14 7.79 -23.65
C ARG A 104 0.22 7.02 -24.95
N LEU A 105 0.50 5.71 -24.87
CA LEU A 105 0.58 4.84 -26.04
C LEU A 105 -0.74 4.81 -26.83
N ARG A 106 -1.88 4.96 -26.13
CA ARG A 106 -3.22 5.02 -26.73
C ARG A 106 -3.61 6.43 -27.20
N GLY A 107 -2.77 7.44 -26.98
CA GLY A 107 -3.06 8.83 -27.33
C GLY A 107 -4.18 9.47 -26.50
N VAL A 108 -4.53 8.87 -25.35
CA VAL A 108 -5.56 9.42 -24.44
C VAL A 108 -5.01 10.61 -23.67
N ILE A 109 -3.71 10.60 -23.37
CA ILE A 109 -2.97 11.72 -22.76
C ILE A 109 -1.71 12.04 -23.59
N PRO A 110 -1.17 13.27 -23.51
CA PRO A 110 0.04 13.65 -24.23
C PRO A 110 1.29 12.87 -23.79
N SER A 111 2.24 12.70 -24.71
CA SER A 111 3.59 12.19 -24.43
C SER A 111 4.46 13.24 -23.77
#